data_AF-A0A4R6QMB4-F1
#
_entry.id   AF-A0A4R6QMB4-F1
#
_cell.length_a   1.000
_cell.length_b   1.000
_cell.length_c   1.000
_cell.angle_alpha   90.00
_cell.angle_beta   90.00
_cell.angle_gamma   90.00
#
_symmetry.space_group_name_H-M   'P 1'
#
loop_
_entity.id
_entity.type
_entity.pdbx_description
1 polymer ?
#
loop_
_entity_poly.entity_id
_entity_poly.type
_entity_poly.pdbx_seq_one_letter_code
_entity_poly.pdbx_strand_id
1 'polypeptide(L)'
;MKMSVFADFDAVKEGDQQSLVKTITEADIRRFVELTGDDNPLHVDADYAAETSFKEIVVHGMLGASFISTVIGTKLPGPGALWVSQAMDFNLPVRLGDTLTVTCTVLKKHARDRLLELDTRITNQHGQVVLSGGGKVKLLEPPKPKAVAAEAKLKVAIVTGGAGGIGRVICEKLVADGFAVVVNYHSAQERAQALVAKLKESGGRAVAVQADVSTEAGAQKLAQQAQVHFGGVTVLVNAASPRIVARQVEDLVWSEVQQQLDVQLKSALLMIQACKPAMVAAGGGRIISLGSQSWDGTPVAGWTAYAIAKGALSTLTRYLAAELGPQGITVNLVSPGMTNTAFISNVSEKQQLMVARQTPLRRLAEPEDTAGAVAFLASEQATYITGQNLRVNGGGSMAW
;
A
#
# COMPACT_ATOMS: atom_id res chain seq x y z
N MET A 1 -8.54 -11.88 -7.04
CA MET A 1 -7.97 -12.17 -8.37
C MET A 1 -7.44 -10.84 -8.91
N LYS A 2 -6.13 -10.56 -8.83
CA LYS A 2 -5.56 -9.34 -9.44
C LYS A 2 -5.67 -9.54 -10.95
N MET A 3 -6.42 -8.68 -11.65
CA MET A 3 -6.40 -8.69 -13.11
C MET A 3 -4.96 -8.41 -13.55
N SER A 4 -4.41 -9.30 -14.37
CA SER A 4 -3.11 -9.09 -15.01
C SER A 4 -3.13 -7.73 -15.70
N VAL A 5 -2.19 -6.87 -15.36
CA VAL A 5 -1.98 -5.60 -16.08
C VAL A 5 -1.42 -5.87 -17.49
N PHE A 6 -1.01 -7.09 -17.82
CA PHE A 6 -0.55 -7.47 -19.16
C PHE A 6 -1.70 -8.06 -19.99
N ALA A 7 -1.75 -7.68 -21.27
CA ALA A 7 -2.65 -8.28 -22.23
C ALA A 7 -2.32 -9.75 -22.49
N ASP A 8 -3.37 -10.53 -22.77
CA ASP A 8 -3.24 -11.95 -23.08
C ASP A 8 -2.78 -12.13 -24.54
N PHE A 9 -1.55 -12.58 -24.73
CA PHE A 9 -1.00 -12.84 -26.07
C PHE A 9 -1.82 -13.90 -26.81
N ASP A 10 -2.36 -14.89 -26.09
CA ASP A 10 -3.05 -16.02 -26.71
C ASP A 10 -4.44 -15.60 -27.22
N ALA A 11 -5.05 -14.59 -26.60
CA ALA A 11 -6.33 -14.01 -27.03
C ALA A 11 -6.24 -13.23 -28.35
N VAL A 12 -5.08 -12.66 -28.69
CA VAL A 12 -4.89 -11.89 -29.94
C VAL A 12 -4.81 -12.81 -31.15
N LYS A 13 -5.54 -12.47 -32.21
CA LYS A 13 -5.62 -13.23 -33.47
C LYS A 13 -5.13 -12.40 -34.66
N GLU A 14 -4.63 -13.09 -35.69
CA GLU A 14 -4.40 -12.46 -36.99
C GLU A 14 -5.72 -11.93 -37.56
N GLY A 15 -5.70 -10.70 -38.07
CA GLY A 15 -6.88 -9.96 -38.49
C GLY A 15 -7.54 -9.11 -37.39
N ASP A 16 -7.14 -9.24 -36.11
CA ASP A 16 -7.63 -8.34 -35.07
C ASP A 16 -7.25 -6.89 -35.40
N GLN A 17 -8.20 -5.98 -35.20
CA GLN A 17 -8.06 -4.58 -35.58
C GLN A 17 -8.60 -3.68 -34.47
N GLN A 18 -7.87 -2.61 -34.16
CA GLN A 18 -8.32 -1.54 -33.26
C GLN A 18 -8.01 -0.19 -33.86
N SER A 19 -8.80 0.82 -33.48
CA SER A 19 -8.64 2.18 -33.98
C SER A 19 -8.81 3.26 -32.92
N LEU A 20 -8.30 4.45 -33.23
CA LEU A 20 -8.47 5.69 -32.47
C LEU A 20 -8.84 6.80 -33.46
N VAL A 21 -9.84 7.60 -33.10
CA VAL A 21 -10.22 8.81 -33.85
C VAL A 21 -9.74 10.03 -33.07
N LYS A 22 -9.04 10.96 -33.73
CA LYS A 22 -8.46 12.15 -33.11
C LYS A 22 -8.47 13.33 -34.09
N THR A 23 -9.12 14.42 -33.69
CA THR A 23 -9.01 15.72 -34.38
C THR A 23 -7.76 16.44 -33.91
N ILE A 24 -6.95 16.92 -34.86
CA ILE A 24 -5.72 17.66 -34.57
C ILE A 24 -6.05 19.10 -34.20
N THR A 25 -5.58 19.51 -33.03
CA THR A 25 -5.76 20.87 -32.51
C THR A 25 -4.44 21.62 -32.41
N GLU A 26 -4.51 22.94 -32.30
CA GLU A 26 -3.31 23.77 -32.10
C GLU A 26 -2.59 23.42 -30.79
N ALA A 27 -3.35 23.05 -29.76
CA ALA A 27 -2.80 22.59 -28.49
C ALA A 27 -2.00 21.28 -28.63
N ASP A 28 -2.39 20.39 -29.56
CA ASP A 28 -1.61 19.18 -29.84
C ASP A 28 -0.27 19.53 -30.50
N ILE A 29 -0.26 20.48 -31.45
CA ILE A 29 0.98 20.97 -32.09
C ILE A 29 1.90 21.61 -31.05
N ARG A 30 1.38 22.53 -30.23
CA ARG A 30 2.17 23.21 -29.18
C ARG A 30 2.81 22.21 -28.21
N ARG A 31 2.04 21.26 -27.71
CA ARG A 31 2.57 20.20 -26.82
C ARG A 31 3.61 19.33 -27.52
N PHE A 32 3.45 19.09 -28.82
CA PHE A 32 4.43 18.34 -29.60
C PHE A 32 5.74 19.12 -29.71
N VAL A 33 5.72 20.43 -30.01
CA VAL A 33 6.97 21.21 -30.05
C VAL A 33 7.59 21.39 -28.67
N GLU A 34 6.79 21.54 -27.61
CA GLU A 34 7.30 21.54 -26.23
C GLU A 34 8.04 20.23 -25.90
N LEU A 35 7.57 19.10 -26.44
CA LEU A 35 8.17 17.79 -26.22
C LEU A 35 9.40 17.55 -27.10
N THR A 36 9.35 17.92 -28.38
CA THR A 36 10.37 17.54 -29.38
C THR A 36 11.37 18.65 -29.68
N GLY A 37 11.02 19.90 -29.40
CA GLY A 37 11.77 21.08 -29.82
C GLY A 37 11.64 21.40 -31.31
N ASP A 38 10.78 20.70 -32.07
CA ASP A 38 10.58 20.96 -33.51
C ASP A 38 9.59 22.12 -33.72
N ASP A 39 10.12 23.33 -33.75
CA ASP A 39 9.41 24.58 -33.96
C ASP A 39 9.55 25.10 -35.40
N ASN A 40 9.80 24.22 -36.38
CA ASN A 40 9.92 24.61 -37.78
C ASN A 40 8.69 25.48 -38.20
N PRO A 41 8.91 26.68 -38.78
CA PRO A 41 7.83 27.61 -39.12
C PRO A 41 6.72 26.99 -39.98
N LEU A 42 7.01 25.97 -40.80
CA LEU A 42 5.99 25.24 -41.57
C LEU A 42 4.86 24.64 -40.70
N HIS A 43 5.14 24.36 -39.43
CA HIS A 43 4.22 23.72 -38.49
C HIS A 43 3.54 24.69 -37.51
N VAL A 44 4.11 25.88 -37.30
CA VAL A 44 3.71 26.79 -36.21
C VAL A 44 3.39 28.23 -36.65
N ASP A 45 3.79 28.61 -37.86
CA ASP A 45 3.61 29.97 -38.40
C ASP A 45 2.75 29.92 -39.68
N ALA A 46 1.56 30.51 -39.59
CA ALA A 46 0.61 30.55 -40.70
C ALA A 46 1.08 31.43 -41.87
N ASP A 47 1.78 32.53 -41.59
CA ASP A 47 2.26 33.45 -42.61
C ASP A 47 3.38 32.79 -43.42
N TYR A 48 4.32 32.15 -42.72
CA TYR A 48 5.36 31.37 -43.37
C TYR A 48 4.77 30.22 -44.21
N ALA A 49 3.81 29.47 -43.67
CA ALA A 49 3.20 28.34 -44.36
C ALA A 49 2.47 28.77 -45.66
N ALA A 50 1.85 29.96 -45.66
CA ALA A 50 1.19 30.54 -46.83
C ALA A 50 2.13 30.82 -48.02
N GLU A 51 3.39 31.16 -47.72
CA GLU A 51 4.43 31.39 -48.73
C GLU A 51 4.94 30.08 -49.36
N THR A 52 4.84 28.96 -48.65
CA THR A 52 5.28 27.65 -49.17
C THR A 52 4.34 27.08 -50.25
N SER A 53 4.74 25.96 -50.86
CA SER A 53 3.87 25.19 -51.76
C SER A 53 2.67 24.55 -51.04
N PHE A 54 2.69 24.46 -49.71
CA PHE A 54 1.62 23.84 -48.93
C PHE A 54 0.49 24.80 -48.56
N LYS A 55 0.70 26.12 -48.64
CA LYS A 55 -0.28 27.22 -48.44
C LYS A 55 -0.91 27.36 -47.07
N GLU A 56 -0.85 26.34 -46.24
CA GLU A 56 -1.37 26.30 -44.88
C GLU A 56 -0.43 25.46 -44.02
N ILE A 57 -0.60 25.58 -42.69
CA ILE A 57 0.14 24.78 -41.71
C ILE A 57 0.06 23.29 -42.08
N VAL A 58 1.22 22.65 -42.11
CA VAL A 58 1.33 21.20 -42.19
C VAL A 58 1.57 20.71 -40.77
N VAL A 59 0.81 19.73 -40.29
CA VAL A 59 1.04 19.13 -38.97
C VAL A 59 2.29 18.25 -39.03
N HIS A 60 3.10 18.21 -37.97
CA HIS A 60 4.24 17.29 -37.86
C HIS A 60 3.78 15.86 -38.16
N GLY A 61 4.39 15.20 -39.15
CA GLY A 61 4.03 13.82 -39.50
C GLY A 61 4.16 12.88 -38.28
N MET A 62 5.21 13.09 -37.48
CA MET A 62 5.46 12.32 -36.27
C MET A 62 4.43 12.56 -35.16
N LEU A 63 3.74 13.70 -35.13
CA LEU A 63 2.62 13.91 -34.22
C LEU A 63 1.46 12.97 -34.58
N GLY A 64 1.10 12.89 -35.87
CA GLY A 64 0.11 11.92 -36.34
C GLY A 64 0.52 10.47 -36.06
N ALA A 65 1.78 10.13 -36.36
CA ALA A 65 2.33 8.81 -36.11
C ALA A 65 2.36 8.43 -34.61
N SER A 66 2.51 9.41 -33.71
CA SER A 66 2.54 9.15 -32.26
C SER A 66 1.27 8.47 -31.74
N PHE A 67 0.11 8.72 -32.38
CA PHE A 67 -1.16 8.11 -31.98
C PHE A 67 -1.23 6.60 -32.28
N ILE A 68 -0.37 6.08 -33.16
CA ILE A 68 -0.19 4.63 -33.33
C ILE A 68 0.25 4.02 -31.99
N SER A 69 1.09 4.73 -31.23
CA SER A 69 1.52 4.32 -29.89
C SER A 69 0.35 4.17 -28.92
N THR A 70 -0.61 5.09 -28.96
CA THR A 70 -1.81 5.02 -28.14
C THR A 70 -2.63 3.77 -28.46
N VAL A 71 -2.86 3.46 -29.74
CA VAL A 71 -3.61 2.26 -30.14
C VAL A 71 -2.88 1.01 -29.66
N ILE A 72 -1.57 0.93 -29.87
CA ILE A 72 -0.79 -0.27 -29.54
C ILE A 72 -0.68 -0.49 -28.03
N GLY A 73 -0.36 0.56 -27.28
CA GLY A 73 -0.13 0.47 -25.84
C GLY A 73 -1.39 0.32 -25.01
N THR A 74 -2.56 0.73 -25.52
CA THR A 74 -3.81 0.76 -24.75
C THR A 74 -4.91 -0.15 -25.28
N LYS A 75 -4.89 -0.51 -26.58
CA LYS A 75 -5.97 -1.27 -27.22
C LYS A 75 -5.52 -2.60 -27.83
N LEU A 76 -4.49 -2.61 -28.68
CA LEU A 76 -4.06 -3.81 -29.41
C LEU A 76 -2.55 -3.82 -29.71
N PRO A 77 -1.76 -4.71 -29.09
CA PRO A 77 -2.19 -5.76 -28.15
C PRO A 77 -2.55 -5.21 -26.76
N GLY A 78 -2.25 -3.95 -26.46
CA GLY A 78 -2.55 -3.31 -25.19
C GLY A 78 -1.39 -3.40 -24.19
N PRO A 79 -1.67 -3.30 -22.89
CA PRO A 79 -0.65 -3.27 -21.85
C PRO A 79 0.37 -4.41 -21.93
N GLY A 80 1.65 -4.07 -21.78
CA GLY A 80 2.77 -5.03 -21.92
C GLY A 80 3.38 -5.10 -23.33
N ALA A 81 2.84 -4.35 -24.30
CA ALA A 81 3.44 -4.19 -25.62
C ALA A 81 4.79 -3.45 -25.53
N LEU A 82 5.84 -4.06 -26.09
CA LEU A 82 7.14 -3.44 -26.30
C LEU A 82 7.36 -3.23 -27.79
N TRP A 83 7.70 -2.01 -28.19
CA TRP A 83 8.02 -1.69 -29.58
C TRP A 83 9.36 -2.32 -29.99
N VAL A 84 9.38 -3.01 -31.14
CA VAL A 84 10.60 -3.59 -31.73
C VAL A 84 11.05 -2.78 -32.94
N SER A 85 10.14 -2.50 -33.87
CA SER A 85 10.43 -1.71 -35.06
C SER A 85 9.17 -1.05 -35.61
N GLN A 86 9.35 0.05 -36.34
CA GLN A 86 8.30 0.70 -37.10
C GLN A 86 8.87 1.23 -38.41
N ALA A 87 8.19 0.91 -39.51
CA ALA A 87 8.38 1.58 -40.79
C ALA A 87 7.10 2.34 -41.12
N MET A 88 7.23 3.52 -41.73
CA MET A 88 6.09 4.34 -42.12
C MET A 88 6.45 5.23 -43.31
N ASP A 89 5.47 5.45 -44.17
CA ASP A 89 5.48 6.39 -45.27
C ASP A 89 4.46 7.49 -44.98
N PHE A 90 4.85 8.75 -45.17
CA PHE A 90 3.95 9.90 -45.07
C PHE A 90 3.40 10.19 -46.46
N ASN A 91 2.18 9.70 -46.74
CA ASN A 91 1.60 9.75 -48.07
C ASN A 91 1.00 11.11 -48.41
N LEU A 92 0.40 11.80 -47.43
CA LEU A 92 -0.26 13.09 -47.60
C LEU A 92 -0.04 13.99 -46.39
N PRO A 93 0.02 15.33 -46.57
CA PRO A 93 0.09 16.26 -45.46
C PRO A 93 -1.20 16.24 -44.64
N VAL A 94 -1.07 16.35 -43.32
CA VAL A 94 -2.18 16.53 -42.39
C VAL A 94 -2.30 18.00 -42.03
N ARG A 95 -3.52 18.51 -41.95
CA ARG A 95 -3.82 19.92 -41.64
C ARG A 95 -4.34 20.11 -40.23
N LEU A 96 -4.23 21.33 -39.73
CA LEU A 96 -4.86 21.72 -38.49
C LEU A 96 -6.39 21.56 -38.63
N GLY A 97 -7.03 20.87 -37.69
CA GLY A 97 -8.46 20.55 -37.74
C GLY A 97 -8.80 19.24 -38.46
N ASP A 98 -7.85 18.58 -39.13
CA ASP A 98 -8.10 17.26 -39.71
C ASP A 98 -8.45 16.25 -38.61
N THR A 99 -9.38 15.35 -38.94
CA THR A 99 -9.75 14.24 -38.06
C THR A 99 -9.15 12.95 -38.57
N LEU A 100 -8.19 12.43 -37.82
CA LEU A 100 -7.45 11.24 -38.15
C LEU A 100 -8.10 10.00 -37.54
N THR A 101 -8.24 8.95 -38.35
CA THR A 101 -8.55 7.59 -37.89
C THR A 101 -7.28 6.75 -37.98
N VAL A 102 -6.70 6.46 -36.82
CA VAL A 102 -5.49 5.64 -36.66
C VAL A 102 -5.90 4.21 -36.42
N THR A 103 -5.43 3.30 -37.26
CA THR A 103 -5.80 1.90 -37.26
C THR A 103 -4.55 1.04 -37.14
N CYS A 104 -4.62 0.00 -36.29
CA CYS A 104 -3.61 -1.06 -36.22
C CYS A 104 -4.30 -2.41 -36.42
N THR A 105 -3.76 -3.21 -37.34
CA THR A 105 -4.28 -4.55 -37.67
C THR A 105 -3.19 -5.59 -37.51
N VAL A 106 -3.47 -6.70 -36.84
CA VAL A 106 -2.51 -7.81 -36.70
C VAL A 106 -2.39 -8.55 -38.03
N LEU A 107 -1.23 -8.43 -38.69
CA LEU A 107 -0.93 -9.15 -39.92
C LEU A 107 -0.45 -10.56 -39.64
N LYS A 108 0.42 -10.71 -38.65
CA LYS A 108 1.06 -12.00 -38.35
C LYS A 108 1.37 -12.15 -36.87
N LYS A 109 1.17 -13.37 -36.34
CA LYS A 109 1.45 -13.74 -34.95
C LYS A 109 2.58 -14.77 -34.89
N HIS A 110 3.71 -14.39 -34.28
CA HIS A 110 4.85 -15.27 -34.06
C HIS A 110 4.90 -15.73 -32.61
N ALA A 111 4.32 -16.90 -32.34
CA ALA A 111 4.14 -17.40 -30.98
C ALA A 111 5.46 -17.64 -30.23
N ARG A 112 6.48 -18.15 -30.92
CA ARG A 112 7.79 -18.46 -30.33
C ARG A 112 8.43 -17.25 -29.64
N ASP A 113 8.35 -16.09 -30.28
CA ASP A 113 8.99 -14.87 -29.82
C ASP A 113 8.03 -13.88 -29.14
N ARG A 114 6.75 -14.27 -29.02
CA ARG A 114 5.62 -13.43 -28.57
C ARG A 114 5.57 -12.10 -29.35
N LEU A 115 5.80 -12.18 -30.66
CA LEU A 115 5.93 -11.03 -31.54
C LEU A 115 4.70 -10.93 -32.45
N LEU A 116 4.17 -9.73 -32.61
CA LEU A 116 3.12 -9.39 -33.56
C LEU A 116 3.69 -8.48 -34.65
N GLU A 117 3.37 -8.78 -35.90
CA GLU A 117 3.56 -7.86 -37.03
C GLU A 117 2.22 -7.18 -37.31
N LEU A 118 2.24 -5.86 -37.42
CA LEU A 118 1.07 -5.01 -37.50
C LEU A 118 1.09 -4.17 -38.78
N ASP A 119 -0.06 -4.03 -39.45
CA ASP A 119 -0.33 -2.95 -40.40
C ASP A 119 -0.77 -1.73 -39.61
N THR A 120 -0.14 -0.59 -39.85
CA THR A 120 -0.48 0.68 -39.21
C THR A 120 -0.88 1.67 -40.27
N ARG A 121 -2.11 2.19 -40.18
CA ARG A 121 -2.68 3.09 -41.19
C ARG A 121 -3.38 4.27 -40.54
N ILE A 122 -3.19 5.46 -41.09
CA ILE A 122 -3.89 6.67 -40.68
C ILE A 122 -4.64 7.22 -41.88
N THR A 123 -5.94 7.45 -41.72
CA THR A 123 -6.78 8.12 -42.72
C THR A 123 -7.34 9.43 -42.21
N ASN A 124 -7.56 10.41 -43.09
CA ASN A 124 -8.28 11.63 -42.74
C ASN A 124 -9.82 11.44 -42.80
N GLN A 125 -10.57 12.50 -42.53
CA GLN A 125 -12.04 12.54 -42.56
C GLN A 125 -12.64 12.20 -43.94
N HIS A 126 -11.85 12.27 -45.01
CA HIS A 126 -12.27 11.94 -46.38
C HIS A 126 -11.90 10.51 -46.77
N GLY A 127 -11.35 9.71 -45.85
CA GLY A 127 -10.93 8.33 -46.09
C GLY A 127 -9.60 8.20 -46.86
N GLN A 128 -8.88 9.30 -47.07
CA GLN A 128 -7.58 9.27 -47.74
C GLN A 128 -6.50 8.79 -46.77
N VAL A 129 -5.60 7.91 -47.22
CA VAL A 129 -4.48 7.43 -46.42
C VAL A 129 -3.42 8.52 -46.35
N VAL A 130 -3.19 9.06 -45.15
CA VAL A 130 -2.16 10.08 -44.89
C VAL A 130 -0.86 9.46 -44.41
N LEU A 131 -0.93 8.28 -43.79
CA LEU A 131 0.23 7.49 -43.37
C LEU A 131 -0.08 6.00 -43.51
N SER A 132 0.86 5.26 -44.09
CA SER A 132 0.86 3.80 -44.15
C SER A 132 2.17 3.25 -43.60
N GLY A 133 2.13 2.10 -42.93
CA GLY A 133 3.34 1.53 -42.35
C GLY A 133 3.14 0.16 -41.74
N GLY A 134 4.24 -0.41 -41.25
CA GLY A 134 4.27 -1.69 -40.57
C GLY A 134 5.03 -1.61 -39.25
N GLY A 135 4.46 -2.19 -38.19
CA GLY A 135 5.05 -2.25 -36.86
C GLY A 135 5.37 -3.67 -36.44
N LYS A 136 6.44 -3.86 -35.65
CA LYS A 136 6.66 -5.10 -34.91
C LYS A 136 6.65 -4.79 -33.43
N VAL A 137 5.84 -5.53 -32.67
CA VAL A 137 5.71 -5.37 -31.22
C VAL A 137 5.82 -6.71 -30.54
N LYS A 138 6.53 -6.74 -29.41
CA LYS A 138 6.69 -7.94 -28.58
C LYS A 138 5.81 -7.80 -27.34
N LEU A 139 4.97 -8.80 -27.07
CA LEU A 139 4.15 -8.79 -25.86
C LEU A 139 4.92 -9.44 -24.71
N LEU A 140 5.32 -8.60 -23.75
CA LEU A 140 6.05 -9.04 -22.57
C LEU A 140 5.18 -9.95 -21.71
N GLU A 141 5.81 -10.93 -21.07
CA GLU A 141 5.17 -11.67 -20.01
C GLU A 141 5.27 -10.88 -18.71
N PRO A 142 4.29 -11.01 -17.79
CA PRO A 142 4.54 -10.65 -16.41
C PRO A 142 5.80 -11.40 -15.96
N PRO A 143 6.71 -10.76 -15.22
CA PRO A 143 7.94 -11.41 -14.78
C PRO A 143 7.57 -12.71 -14.07
N LYS A 144 8.01 -13.86 -14.61
CA LYS A 144 8.01 -15.12 -13.88
C LYS A 144 8.69 -14.84 -12.54
N PRO A 145 8.11 -15.20 -11.38
CA PRO A 145 8.79 -15.03 -10.12
C PRO A 145 10.14 -15.75 -10.22
N LYS A 146 11.23 -14.99 -10.34
CA LYS A 146 12.57 -15.56 -10.34
C LYS A 146 12.75 -16.15 -8.94
N ALA A 147 13.01 -17.45 -8.88
CA ALA A 147 13.60 -18.07 -7.71
C ALA A 147 15.00 -17.49 -7.55
N VAL A 148 15.10 -16.38 -6.82
CA VAL A 148 16.36 -15.87 -6.31
C VAL A 148 16.67 -16.75 -5.09
N ALA A 149 17.88 -17.31 -5.04
CA ALA A 149 18.40 -17.94 -3.83
C ALA A 149 18.17 -17.00 -2.65
N ALA A 150 17.65 -17.52 -1.53
CA ALA A 150 17.11 -16.75 -0.42
C ALA A 150 18.13 -15.75 0.17
N GLU A 151 18.16 -14.53 -0.36
CA GLU A 151 18.31 -13.36 0.49
C GLU A 151 17.18 -13.46 1.52
N ALA A 152 17.51 -13.41 2.81
CA ALA A 152 16.51 -13.46 3.86
C ALA A 152 15.43 -12.42 3.56
N LYS A 153 14.21 -12.89 3.22
CA LYS A 153 13.05 -12.01 2.98
C LYS A 153 12.99 -11.02 4.13
N LEU A 154 13.17 -9.74 3.81
CA LEU A 154 13.14 -8.66 4.78
C LEU A 154 11.82 -8.75 5.56
N LYS A 155 11.89 -8.93 6.87
CA LYS A 155 10.69 -8.97 7.71
C LYS A 155 10.23 -7.55 7.97
N VAL A 156 8.96 -7.28 7.74
CA VAL A 156 8.41 -5.92 7.81
C VAL A 156 7.29 -5.86 8.83
N ALA A 157 7.39 -4.93 9.77
CA ALA A 157 6.40 -4.69 10.80
C ALA A 157 5.71 -3.34 10.61
N ILE A 158 4.39 -3.29 10.78
CA ILE A 158 3.64 -2.05 11.01
C ILE A 158 3.27 -2.00 12.48
N VAL A 159 3.57 -0.90 13.17
CA VAL A 159 3.19 -0.67 14.57
C VAL A 159 2.24 0.53 14.65
N THR A 160 0.95 0.28 14.86
CA THR A 160 -0.03 1.36 15.07
C THR A 160 0.18 2.01 16.43
N GLY A 161 0.08 3.33 16.53
CA GLY A 161 0.49 4.03 17.75
C GLY A 161 1.97 3.81 18.11
N GLY A 162 2.84 3.56 17.12
CA GLY A 162 4.27 3.28 17.29
C GLY A 162 5.06 4.42 17.94
N ALA A 163 4.56 5.65 17.91
CA ALA A 163 5.14 6.77 18.65
C ALA A 163 4.67 6.87 20.12
N GLY A 164 3.83 5.95 20.60
CA GLY A 164 3.36 5.86 21.99
C GLY A 164 4.40 5.27 22.96
N GLY A 165 4.08 5.21 24.25
CA GLY A 165 5.00 4.70 25.28
C GLY A 165 5.48 3.27 25.01
N ILE A 166 4.54 2.32 24.94
CA ILE A 166 4.84 0.91 24.62
C ILE A 166 5.20 0.75 23.14
N GLY A 167 4.45 1.39 22.24
CA GLY A 167 4.67 1.30 20.79
C GLY A 167 6.10 1.67 20.38
N ARG A 168 6.70 2.68 21.01
CA ARG A 168 8.08 3.11 20.74
C ARG A 168 9.07 1.98 21.02
N VAL A 169 8.95 1.35 22.18
CA VAL A 169 9.86 0.28 22.61
C VAL A 169 9.64 -0.99 21.80
N ILE A 170 8.41 -1.26 21.35
CA ILE A 170 8.13 -2.30 20.36
C ILE A 170 8.88 -2.02 19.05
N CYS A 171 8.85 -0.78 18.53
CA CYS A 171 9.57 -0.42 17.31
C CYS A 171 11.08 -0.62 17.48
N GLU A 172 11.65 -0.14 18.60
CA GLU A 172 13.07 -0.31 18.94
C GLU A 172 13.46 -1.78 18.99
N LYS A 173 12.67 -2.62 19.67
CA LYS A 173 12.94 -4.04 19.79
C LYS A 173 12.83 -4.78 18.45
N LEU A 174 11.80 -4.51 17.65
CA LEU A 174 11.63 -5.13 16.34
C LEU A 174 12.75 -4.73 15.38
N VAL A 175 13.19 -3.47 15.37
CA VAL A 175 14.36 -3.06 14.57
C VAL A 175 15.63 -3.79 15.02
N ALA A 176 15.86 -3.91 16.33
CA ALA A 176 17.00 -4.66 16.87
C ALA A 176 16.97 -6.14 16.48
N ASP A 177 15.77 -6.73 16.33
CA ASP A 177 15.57 -8.10 15.87
C ASP A 177 15.58 -8.24 14.33
N GLY A 178 15.95 -7.17 13.60
CA GLY A 178 16.18 -7.17 12.16
C GLY A 178 14.96 -6.83 11.30
N PHE A 179 13.86 -6.39 11.89
CA PHE A 179 12.68 -5.97 11.13
C PHE A 179 12.85 -4.56 10.55
N ALA A 180 12.30 -4.34 9.35
CA ALA A 180 11.99 -2.99 8.88
C ALA A 180 10.64 -2.54 9.48
N VAL A 181 10.56 -1.33 10.02
CA VAL A 181 9.39 -0.89 10.80
C VAL A 181 8.71 0.35 10.22
N VAL A 182 7.41 0.25 9.97
CA VAL A 182 6.53 1.40 9.73
C VAL A 182 5.99 1.87 11.08
N VAL A 183 6.45 3.05 11.50
CA VAL A 183 6.05 3.71 12.74
C VAL A 183 4.83 4.59 12.45
N ASN A 184 3.64 4.14 12.83
CA ASN A 184 2.44 4.96 12.69
C ASN A 184 2.29 5.96 13.84
N TYR A 185 1.82 7.16 13.50
CA TYR A 185 1.35 8.15 14.45
C TYR A 185 0.09 8.85 13.92
N HIS A 186 -0.70 9.42 14.85
CA HIS A 186 -1.83 10.28 14.51
C HIS A 186 -1.43 11.76 14.59
N SER A 187 -1.11 12.24 15.80
CA SER A 187 -0.72 13.64 16.06
C SER A 187 0.72 13.82 16.55
N ALA A 188 1.45 12.74 16.85
CA ALA A 188 2.77 12.79 17.48
C ALA A 188 3.93 12.80 16.47
N GLN A 189 3.91 13.74 15.51
CA GLN A 189 4.86 13.78 14.40
C GLN A 189 6.32 13.85 14.85
N GLU A 190 6.67 14.82 15.70
CA GLU A 190 8.06 15.03 16.16
C GLU A 190 8.60 13.79 16.87
N ARG A 191 7.81 13.18 17.76
CA ARG A 191 8.20 11.94 18.46
C ARG A 191 8.40 10.77 17.50
N ALA A 192 7.55 10.65 16.47
CA ALA A 192 7.68 9.60 15.46
C ALA A 192 8.93 9.79 14.59
N GLN A 193 9.22 11.03 14.18
CA GLN A 193 10.39 11.36 13.37
C GLN A 193 11.69 11.19 14.16
N ALA A 194 11.74 11.65 15.41
CA ALA A 194 12.89 11.45 16.30
C ALA A 194 13.18 9.96 16.54
N LEU A 195 12.13 9.16 16.74
CA LEU A 195 12.26 7.70 16.85
C LEU A 195 12.86 7.11 15.56
N VAL A 196 12.33 7.47 14.39
CA VAL A 196 12.83 6.94 13.11
C VAL A 196 14.28 7.36 12.86
N ALA A 197 14.67 8.59 13.21
CA ALA A 197 16.06 9.05 13.11
C ALA A 197 16.98 8.17 13.96
N LYS A 198 16.64 7.99 15.25
CA LYS A 198 17.38 7.12 16.18
C LYS A 198 17.51 5.68 15.66
N LEU A 199 16.42 5.11 15.13
CA LEU A 199 16.43 3.74 14.60
C LEU A 199 17.31 3.60 13.35
N LYS A 200 17.40 4.64 12.52
CA LYS A 200 18.29 4.66 11.36
C LYS A 200 19.75 4.85 11.74
N GLU A 201 20.03 5.68 12.75
CA GLU A 201 21.38 5.87 13.30
C GLU A 201 21.96 4.55 13.85
N SER A 202 21.12 3.68 14.41
CA SER A 202 21.52 2.33 14.84
C SER A 202 21.61 1.31 13.69
N GLY A 203 21.59 1.74 12.42
CA GLY A 203 21.66 0.87 11.23
C GLY A 203 20.34 0.18 10.88
N GLY A 204 19.25 0.51 11.57
CA GLY A 204 17.93 -0.04 11.37
C GLY A 204 17.16 0.57 10.19
N ARG A 205 16.05 -0.07 9.81
CA ARG A 205 15.16 0.41 8.74
C ARG A 205 13.83 0.82 9.33
N ALA A 206 13.49 2.11 9.24
CA ALA A 206 12.21 2.60 9.71
C ALA A 206 11.68 3.78 8.89
N VAL A 207 10.35 3.95 8.86
CA VAL A 207 9.67 5.10 8.26
C VAL A 207 8.51 5.54 9.14
N ALA A 208 8.33 6.85 9.31
CA ALA A 208 7.22 7.42 10.07
C ALA A 208 6.06 7.72 9.13
N VAL A 209 4.84 7.27 9.46
CA VAL A 209 3.65 7.47 8.63
C VAL A 209 2.49 8.01 9.45
N GLN A 210 2.05 9.21 9.10
CA GLN A 210 0.83 9.78 9.66
C GLN A 210 -0.40 9.11 9.04
N ALA A 211 -1.25 8.51 9.87
CA ALA A 211 -2.52 7.95 9.45
C ALA A 211 -3.49 7.81 10.62
N ASP A 212 -4.76 8.09 10.39
CA ASP A 212 -5.85 7.72 11.31
C ASP A 212 -6.30 6.28 11.01
N VAL A 213 -5.91 5.37 11.90
CA VAL A 213 -6.20 3.93 11.77
C VAL A 213 -7.67 3.57 11.98
N SER A 214 -8.51 4.48 12.48
CA SER A 214 -9.96 4.27 12.60
C SER A 214 -10.70 4.41 11.27
N THR A 215 -9.99 4.80 10.21
CA THR A 215 -10.49 5.00 8.85
C THR A 215 -9.89 3.99 7.88
N GLU A 216 -10.67 3.59 6.86
CA GLU A 216 -10.20 2.70 5.80
C GLU A 216 -9.00 3.30 5.05
N ALA A 217 -9.07 4.59 4.72
CA ALA A 217 -8.01 5.30 4.03
C ALA A 217 -6.69 5.27 4.83
N GLY A 218 -6.74 5.47 6.15
CA GLY A 218 -5.56 5.41 7.00
C GLY A 218 -4.95 4.02 7.07
N ALA A 219 -5.77 2.97 7.17
CA ALA A 219 -5.30 1.58 7.15
C ALA A 219 -4.64 1.21 5.81
N GLN A 220 -5.27 1.57 4.69
CA GLN A 220 -4.73 1.34 3.35
C GLN A 220 -3.43 2.10 3.12
N LYS A 221 -3.35 3.36 3.58
CA LYS A 221 -2.12 4.16 3.52
C LYS A 221 -0.96 3.45 4.22
N LEU A 222 -1.16 2.91 5.42
CA LEU A 222 -0.10 2.20 6.14
C LEU A 222 0.38 0.94 5.41
N ALA A 223 -0.56 0.12 4.92
CA ALA A 223 -0.21 -1.08 4.14
C ALA A 223 0.54 -0.72 2.86
N GLN A 224 0.11 0.34 2.15
CA GLN A 224 0.78 0.84 0.96
C GLN A 224 2.20 1.36 1.27
N GLN A 225 2.38 2.11 2.36
CA GLN A 225 3.70 2.61 2.74
C GLN A 225 4.65 1.47 3.11
N ALA A 226 4.18 0.41 3.77
CA ALA A 226 4.98 -0.80 4.00
C ALA A 226 5.38 -1.47 2.68
N GLN A 227 4.46 -1.53 1.70
CA GLN A 227 4.75 -2.06 0.37
C GLN A 227 5.79 -1.23 -0.38
N VAL A 228 5.63 0.10 -0.41
CA VAL A 228 6.50 1.04 -1.14
C VAL A 228 7.91 1.05 -0.56
N HIS A 229 8.05 1.08 0.77
CA HIS A 229 9.36 1.22 1.39
C HIS A 229 10.08 -0.11 1.60
N PHE A 230 9.36 -1.20 1.88
CA PHE A 230 9.97 -2.44 2.37
C PHE A 230 9.47 -3.71 1.68
N GLY A 231 8.61 -3.60 0.65
CA GLY A 231 8.20 -4.73 -0.17
C GLY A 231 6.97 -5.51 0.34
N GLY A 232 6.38 -5.12 1.47
CA GLY A 232 5.14 -5.67 1.99
C GLY A 232 5.23 -6.07 3.46
N VAL A 233 4.10 -6.01 4.18
CA VAL A 233 4.04 -6.29 5.63
C VAL A 233 3.94 -7.79 5.94
N THR A 234 4.70 -8.25 6.93
CA THR A 234 4.65 -9.62 7.47
C THR A 234 4.23 -9.65 8.95
N VAL A 235 4.38 -8.54 9.67
CA VAL A 235 3.96 -8.38 11.07
C VAL A 235 3.10 -7.13 11.23
N LEU A 236 1.94 -7.28 11.86
CA LEU A 236 1.09 -6.17 12.26
C LEU A 236 1.00 -6.13 13.77
N VAL A 237 1.36 -5.00 14.37
CA VAL A 237 1.16 -4.73 15.79
C VAL A 237 0.10 -3.65 15.96
N ASN A 238 -1.07 -4.03 16.49
CA ASN A 238 -2.15 -3.10 16.83
C ASN A 238 -1.93 -2.55 18.24
N ALA A 239 -1.26 -1.40 18.35
CA ALA A 239 -0.94 -0.74 19.63
C ALA A 239 -1.57 0.66 19.78
N ALA A 240 -2.31 1.14 18.78
CA ALA A 240 -3.06 2.40 18.88
C ALA A 240 -4.14 2.33 19.97
N SER A 241 -4.19 3.38 20.80
CA SER A 241 -5.20 3.53 21.85
C SER A 241 -5.43 5.01 22.12
N PRO A 242 -6.68 5.47 22.26
CA PRO A 242 -6.97 6.83 22.68
C PRO A 242 -6.72 6.96 24.20
N ARG A 243 -6.74 8.18 24.73
CA ARG A 243 -6.66 8.39 26.18
C ARG A 243 -7.85 7.70 26.87
N ILE A 244 -7.62 7.23 28.09
CA ILE A 244 -8.70 6.73 28.95
C ILE A 244 -9.31 7.92 29.69
N VAL A 245 -10.61 8.10 29.52
CA VAL A 245 -11.42 9.04 30.29
C VAL A 245 -12.31 8.22 31.22
N ALA A 246 -12.11 8.36 32.53
CA ALA A 246 -12.88 7.61 33.52
C ALA A 246 -14.25 8.28 33.73
N ARG A 247 -15.33 7.51 33.62
CA ARG A 247 -16.72 7.97 33.78
C ARG A 247 -17.52 6.99 34.62
N GLN A 248 -18.24 7.48 35.62
CA GLN A 248 -19.27 6.67 36.26
C GLN A 248 -20.42 6.43 35.27
N VAL A 249 -21.28 5.47 35.58
CA VAL A 249 -22.33 5.03 34.65
C VAL A 249 -23.31 6.16 34.30
N GLU A 250 -23.55 7.08 35.23
CA GLU A 250 -24.45 8.23 35.06
C GLU A 250 -23.91 9.26 34.06
N ASP A 251 -22.57 9.36 33.95
CA ASP A 251 -21.88 10.34 33.09
C ASP A 251 -21.33 9.75 31.79
N LEU A 252 -21.37 8.42 31.65
CA LEU A 252 -20.81 7.71 30.49
C LEU A 252 -21.71 7.88 29.27
N VAL A 253 -21.21 8.56 28.25
CA VAL A 253 -21.95 8.74 26.99
C VAL A 253 -21.49 7.75 25.92
N TRP A 254 -22.42 7.36 25.04
CA TRP A 254 -22.13 6.37 23.99
C TRP A 254 -20.98 6.77 23.07
N SER A 255 -20.83 8.06 22.76
CA SER A 255 -19.74 8.55 21.91
C SER A 255 -18.34 8.28 22.49
N GLU A 256 -18.19 8.25 23.82
CA GLU A 256 -16.93 7.88 24.47
C GLU A 256 -16.66 6.37 24.33
N VAL A 257 -17.70 5.53 24.42
CA VAL A 257 -17.60 4.07 24.14
C VAL A 257 -17.25 3.83 22.68
N GLN A 258 -17.94 4.52 21.77
CA GLN A 258 -17.73 4.43 20.34
C GLN A 258 -16.30 4.83 19.95
N GLN A 259 -15.76 5.90 20.53
CA GLN A 259 -14.38 6.31 20.27
C GLN A 259 -13.37 5.22 20.67
N GLN A 260 -13.58 4.55 21.81
CA GLN A 260 -12.72 3.43 22.23
C GLN A 260 -12.82 2.25 21.26
N LEU A 261 -14.03 1.92 20.80
CA LEU A 261 -14.27 0.86 19.81
C LEU A 261 -13.64 1.21 18.45
N ASP A 262 -13.80 2.43 17.98
CA ASP A 262 -13.28 2.86 16.67
C ASP A 262 -11.75 2.82 16.61
N VAL A 263 -11.09 3.33 17.66
CA VAL A 263 -9.63 3.42 17.66
C VAL A 263 -8.96 2.09 18.01
N GLN A 264 -9.60 1.18 18.76
CA GLN A 264 -8.95 -0.06 19.23
C GLN A 264 -9.47 -1.33 18.56
N LEU A 265 -10.76 -1.42 18.25
CA LEU A 265 -11.38 -2.61 17.67
C LEU A 265 -11.53 -2.47 16.15
N LYS A 266 -12.21 -1.42 15.69
CA LYS A 266 -12.44 -1.17 14.26
C LYS A 266 -11.10 -1.00 13.55
N SER A 267 -10.19 -0.21 14.11
CA SER A 267 -8.85 -0.03 13.54
C SER A 267 -8.08 -1.35 13.39
N ALA A 268 -8.17 -2.26 14.37
CA ALA A 268 -7.51 -3.56 14.29
C ALA A 268 -8.09 -4.37 13.13
N LEU A 269 -9.41 -4.42 12.97
CA LEU A 269 -10.05 -5.10 11.85
C LEU A 269 -9.61 -4.51 10.49
N LEU A 270 -9.65 -3.18 10.35
CA LEU A 270 -9.27 -2.49 9.12
C LEU A 270 -7.80 -2.73 8.76
N MET A 271 -6.91 -2.67 9.75
CA MET A 271 -5.48 -2.95 9.56
C MET A 271 -5.25 -4.41 9.17
N ILE A 272 -5.94 -5.36 9.80
CA ILE A 272 -5.85 -6.78 9.45
C ILE A 272 -6.29 -6.99 8.00
N GLN A 273 -7.42 -6.42 7.59
CA GLN A 273 -7.92 -6.50 6.22
C GLN A 273 -6.94 -5.89 5.20
N ALA A 274 -6.35 -4.73 5.52
CA ALA A 274 -5.36 -4.08 4.66
C ALA A 274 -4.04 -4.86 4.55
N CYS A 275 -3.60 -5.50 5.63
CA CYS A 275 -2.32 -6.24 5.67
C CYS A 275 -2.44 -7.68 5.13
N LYS A 276 -3.61 -8.32 5.26
CA LYS A 276 -3.84 -9.73 4.91
C LYS A 276 -3.35 -10.08 3.49
N PRO A 277 -3.64 -9.31 2.41
CA PRO A 277 -3.18 -9.67 1.08
C PRO A 277 -1.66 -9.80 0.96
N ALA A 278 -0.90 -8.91 1.62
CA ALA A 278 0.56 -8.94 1.63
C ALA A 278 1.10 -10.12 2.45
N MET A 279 0.51 -10.39 3.62
CA MET A 279 0.87 -11.55 4.44
C MET A 279 0.65 -12.87 3.71
N VAL A 280 -0.52 -13.05 3.06
CA VAL A 280 -0.80 -14.24 2.25
C VAL A 280 0.21 -14.40 1.11
N ALA A 281 0.51 -13.33 0.39
CA ALA A 281 1.53 -13.35 -0.66
C ALA A 281 2.94 -13.66 -0.14
N ALA A 282 3.23 -13.31 1.12
CA ALA A 282 4.50 -13.63 1.77
C ALA A 282 4.59 -15.09 2.24
N GLY A 283 3.48 -15.83 2.31
CA GLY A 283 3.37 -17.20 2.82
C GLY A 283 2.91 -17.30 4.28
N GLY A 284 2.44 -16.18 4.86
CA GLY A 284 1.99 -16.11 6.24
C GLY A 284 2.27 -14.76 6.90
N GLY A 285 1.91 -14.63 8.16
CA GLY A 285 2.11 -13.39 8.91
C GLY A 285 1.89 -13.53 10.41
N ARG A 286 2.16 -12.44 11.14
CA ARG A 286 1.91 -12.33 12.58
C ARG A 286 1.07 -11.11 12.84
N ILE A 287 -0.05 -11.29 13.53
CA ILE A 287 -0.90 -10.21 14.00
C ILE A 287 -0.88 -10.24 15.52
N ILE A 288 -0.38 -9.17 16.13
CA ILE A 288 -0.28 -9.02 17.57
C ILE A 288 -1.07 -7.77 17.97
N SER A 289 -2.11 -7.94 18.77
CA SER A 289 -2.89 -6.82 19.28
C SER A 289 -2.56 -6.57 20.75
N LEU A 290 -2.41 -5.30 21.15
CA LEU A 290 -2.27 -4.97 22.56
C LEU A 290 -3.64 -4.96 23.23
N GLY A 291 -3.86 -5.94 24.10
CA GLY A 291 -4.95 -6.01 25.07
C GLY A 291 -4.68 -5.13 26.28
N SER A 292 -5.16 -5.58 27.43
CA SER A 292 -4.95 -4.94 28.75
C SER A 292 -5.40 -5.91 29.83
N GLN A 293 -4.80 -5.90 31.01
CA GLN A 293 -5.36 -6.62 32.16
C GLN A 293 -6.75 -6.09 32.60
N SER A 294 -7.20 -4.95 32.09
CA SER A 294 -8.44 -4.30 32.53
C SER A 294 -9.72 -5.02 32.09
N TRP A 295 -9.66 -5.96 31.13
CA TRP A 295 -10.85 -6.67 30.65
C TRP A 295 -11.06 -8.03 31.34
N ASP A 296 -10.00 -8.67 31.86
CA ASP A 296 -10.05 -9.97 32.53
C ASP A 296 -9.42 -9.99 33.93
N GLY A 297 -8.92 -8.86 34.42
CA GLY A 297 -8.46 -8.67 35.79
C GLY A 297 -9.50 -7.99 36.68
N THR A 298 -9.05 -7.43 37.81
CA THR A 298 -9.92 -6.67 38.71
C THR A 298 -10.51 -5.45 38.00
N PRO A 299 -11.85 -5.33 37.90
CA PRO A 299 -12.49 -4.18 37.27
C PRO A 299 -12.12 -2.87 37.96
N VAL A 300 -11.78 -1.85 37.18
CA VAL A 300 -11.51 -0.50 37.66
C VAL A 300 -12.74 0.37 37.42
N ALA A 301 -13.26 0.98 38.47
CA ALA A 301 -14.44 1.84 38.38
C ALA A 301 -14.23 2.96 37.35
N GLY A 302 -15.24 3.14 36.50
CA GLY A 302 -15.30 4.14 35.44
C GLY A 302 -14.47 3.88 34.20
N TRP A 303 -13.82 2.71 34.06
CA TRP A 303 -13.07 2.33 32.86
C TRP A 303 -13.89 1.52 31.85
N THR A 304 -15.22 1.53 31.97
CA THR A 304 -16.16 0.70 31.20
C THR A 304 -15.92 0.75 29.69
N ALA A 305 -15.84 1.95 29.10
CA ALA A 305 -15.62 2.13 27.65
C ALA A 305 -14.33 1.46 27.17
N TYR A 306 -13.24 1.62 27.92
CA TYR A 306 -11.94 1.04 27.60
C TYR A 306 -11.94 -0.48 27.77
N ALA A 307 -12.52 -1.00 28.86
CA ALA A 307 -12.62 -2.42 29.13
C ALA A 307 -13.47 -3.16 28.07
N ILE A 308 -14.58 -2.56 27.63
CA ILE A 308 -15.40 -3.08 26.52
C ILE A 308 -14.56 -3.23 25.25
N ALA A 309 -13.84 -2.19 24.85
CA ALA A 309 -13.03 -2.24 23.63
C ALA A 309 -11.92 -3.30 23.71
N LYS A 310 -11.24 -3.44 24.85
CA LYS A 310 -10.21 -4.46 25.06
C LYS A 310 -10.78 -5.88 25.13
N GLY A 311 -11.95 -6.08 25.74
CA GLY A 311 -12.66 -7.36 25.74
C GLY A 311 -13.12 -7.76 24.33
N ALA A 312 -13.64 -6.82 23.55
CA ALA A 312 -14.02 -7.07 22.15
C ALA A 312 -12.81 -7.47 21.29
N LEU A 313 -11.66 -6.83 21.50
CA LEU A 313 -10.41 -7.15 20.81
C LEU A 313 -9.92 -8.58 21.11
N SER A 314 -10.14 -9.07 22.34
CA SER A 314 -9.86 -10.47 22.71
C SER A 314 -10.72 -11.45 21.92
N THR A 315 -12.03 -11.16 21.77
CA THR A 315 -12.92 -11.98 20.94
C THR A 315 -12.54 -11.92 19.46
N LEU A 316 -12.24 -10.73 18.91
CA LEU A 316 -11.76 -10.58 17.53
C LEU A 316 -10.51 -11.44 17.27
N THR A 317 -9.56 -11.43 18.21
CA THR A 317 -8.31 -12.20 18.12
C THR A 317 -8.58 -13.70 17.98
N ARG A 318 -9.47 -14.27 18.82
CA ARG A 318 -9.79 -15.71 18.80
C ARG A 318 -10.45 -16.14 17.50
N TYR A 319 -11.42 -15.38 17.00
CA TYR A 319 -12.13 -15.73 15.77
C TYR A 319 -11.24 -15.59 14.55
N LEU A 320 -10.48 -14.50 14.44
CA LEU A 320 -9.56 -14.31 13.32
C LEU A 320 -8.38 -15.28 13.32
N ALA A 321 -7.97 -15.78 14.50
CA ALA A 321 -6.98 -16.86 14.58
C ALA A 321 -7.47 -18.14 13.85
N ALA A 322 -8.74 -18.50 14.02
CA ALA A 322 -9.34 -19.65 13.34
C ALA A 322 -9.49 -19.41 11.83
N GLU A 323 -9.92 -18.21 11.43
CA GLU A 323 -10.16 -17.86 10.03
C GLU A 323 -8.86 -17.70 9.21
N LEU A 324 -7.81 -17.14 9.81
CA LEU A 324 -6.56 -16.81 9.12
C LEU A 324 -5.47 -17.87 9.29
N GLY A 325 -5.63 -18.80 10.23
CA GLY A 325 -4.71 -19.92 10.46
C GLY A 325 -4.39 -20.74 9.20
N PRO A 326 -5.38 -21.16 8.39
CA PRO A 326 -5.13 -21.89 7.13
C PRO A 326 -4.27 -21.14 6.11
N GLN A 327 -4.10 -19.82 6.27
CA GLN A 327 -3.28 -18.97 5.41
C GLN A 327 -1.89 -18.69 6.01
N GLY A 328 -1.50 -19.40 7.08
CA GLY A 328 -0.20 -19.23 7.73
C GLY A 328 -0.09 -17.96 8.59
N ILE A 329 -1.22 -17.34 8.96
CA ILE A 329 -1.26 -16.11 9.75
C ILE A 329 -1.68 -16.45 11.18
N THR A 330 -0.82 -16.11 12.15
CA THR A 330 -1.17 -16.21 13.57
C THR A 330 -1.78 -14.91 14.06
N VAL A 331 -2.78 -14.99 14.93
CA VAL A 331 -3.43 -13.82 15.53
C VAL A 331 -3.42 -13.98 17.05
N ASN A 332 -2.70 -13.11 17.77
CA ASN A 332 -2.56 -13.20 19.22
C ASN A 332 -2.78 -11.84 19.90
N LEU A 333 -3.10 -11.91 21.19
CA LEU A 333 -3.25 -10.77 22.08
C LEU A 333 -2.07 -10.75 23.06
N VAL A 334 -1.53 -9.58 23.35
CA VAL A 334 -0.62 -9.35 24.48
C VAL A 334 -1.33 -8.40 25.42
N SER A 335 -1.57 -8.81 26.68
CA SER A 335 -2.29 -7.99 27.67
C SER A 335 -1.35 -7.52 28.77
N PRO A 336 -0.82 -6.28 28.68
CA PRO A 336 0.04 -5.73 29.72
C PRO A 336 -0.72 -5.43 31.01
N GLY A 337 0.02 -5.45 32.11
CA GLY A 337 -0.40 -4.81 33.35
C GLY A 337 -0.21 -3.29 33.30
N MET A 338 -0.41 -2.64 34.45
CA MET A 338 -0.13 -1.21 34.53
C MET A 338 1.35 -0.94 34.22
N THR A 339 1.59 -0.19 33.15
CA THR A 339 2.92 0.00 32.56
C THR A 339 3.37 1.45 32.74
N ASN A 340 4.62 1.64 33.18
CA ASN A 340 5.22 2.95 33.41
C ASN A 340 5.39 3.74 32.11
N THR A 341 4.36 4.52 31.75
CA THR A 341 4.32 5.34 30.54
C THR A 341 3.51 6.60 30.76
N ALA A 342 3.63 7.58 29.85
CA ALA A 342 2.76 8.76 29.85
C ALA A 342 1.26 8.44 29.75
N PHE A 343 0.88 7.20 29.39
CA PHE A 343 -0.52 6.78 29.33
C PHE A 343 -1.19 6.71 30.71
N ILE A 344 -0.41 6.49 31.78
CA ILE A 344 -0.90 6.45 33.17
C ILE A 344 -0.64 7.75 33.92
N SER A 345 -0.36 8.87 33.22
CA SER A 345 0.00 10.14 33.86
C SER A 345 -1.09 10.74 34.75
N ASN A 346 -2.35 10.29 34.60
CA ASN A 346 -3.49 10.67 35.42
C ASN A 346 -3.70 9.74 36.63
N VAL A 347 -2.90 8.69 36.79
CA VAL A 347 -2.94 7.79 37.95
C VAL A 347 -2.00 8.33 39.02
N SER A 348 -2.50 8.54 40.24
CA SER A 348 -1.68 9.08 41.34
C SER A 348 -0.53 8.14 41.70
N GLU A 349 0.61 8.70 42.14
CA GLU A 349 1.76 7.91 42.58
C GLU A 349 1.40 6.91 43.68
N LYS A 350 0.52 7.30 44.61
CA LYS A 350 -0.02 6.40 45.64
C LYS A 350 -0.73 5.19 45.03
N GLN A 351 -1.58 5.39 44.02
CA GLN A 351 -2.24 4.28 43.32
C GLN A 351 -1.23 3.42 42.55
N GLN A 352 -0.24 4.05 41.92
CA GLN A 352 0.84 3.34 41.23
C GLN A 352 1.62 2.42 42.18
N LEU A 353 2.01 2.92 43.35
CA LEU A 353 2.68 2.13 44.40
C LEU A 353 1.79 1.02 44.95
N MET A 354 0.48 1.26 45.11
CA MET A 354 -0.45 0.21 45.54
C MET A 354 -0.54 -0.91 44.51
N VAL A 355 -0.70 -0.59 43.23
CA VAL A 355 -0.74 -1.61 42.17
C VAL A 355 0.59 -2.36 42.10
N ALA A 356 1.72 -1.65 42.14
CA ALA A 356 3.04 -2.28 42.19
C ALA A 356 3.17 -3.24 43.37
N ARG A 357 2.67 -2.88 44.56
CA ARG A 357 2.65 -3.78 45.72
C ARG A 357 1.69 -4.94 45.56
N GLN A 358 0.61 -4.82 44.80
CA GLN A 358 -0.38 -5.88 44.61
C GLN A 358 0.04 -6.92 43.56
N THR A 359 0.89 -6.56 42.61
CA THR A 359 1.42 -7.54 41.65
C THR A 359 2.37 -8.52 42.37
N PRO A 360 2.30 -9.83 42.08
CA PRO A 360 3.25 -10.82 42.60
C PRO A 360 4.73 -10.46 42.39
N LEU A 361 5.08 -9.83 41.27
CA LEU A 361 6.45 -9.35 40.98
C LEU A 361 6.83 -8.03 41.68
N ARG A 362 5.92 -7.43 42.47
CA ARG A 362 6.15 -6.24 43.31
C ARG A 362 6.65 -4.99 42.58
N ARG A 363 6.32 -4.87 41.29
CA ARG A 363 6.65 -3.71 40.46
C ARG A 363 5.56 -3.46 39.40
N LEU A 364 5.57 -2.25 38.84
CA LEU A 364 4.86 -1.99 37.58
C LEU A 364 5.57 -2.69 36.42
N ALA A 365 4.83 -2.91 35.34
CA ALA A 365 5.44 -3.32 34.09
C ALA A 365 6.24 -2.14 33.50
N GLU A 366 7.32 -2.45 32.82
CA GLU A 366 8.03 -1.52 31.96
C GLU A 366 7.67 -1.80 30.50
N PRO A 367 7.72 -0.81 29.59
CA PRO A 367 7.44 -1.00 28.17
C PRO A 367 8.20 -2.19 27.54
N GLU A 368 9.44 -2.43 27.99
CA GLU A 368 10.34 -3.50 27.58
C GLU A 368 9.75 -4.89 27.86
N ASP A 369 9.01 -5.06 28.97
CA ASP A 369 8.36 -6.33 29.31
C ASP A 369 7.35 -6.71 28.21
N THR A 370 6.56 -5.73 27.76
CA THR A 370 5.57 -5.93 26.68
C THR A 370 6.24 -6.09 25.33
N ALA A 371 7.27 -5.29 25.04
CA ALA A 371 8.00 -5.37 23.78
C ALA A 371 8.68 -6.73 23.58
N GLY A 372 9.22 -7.33 24.65
CA GLY A 372 9.79 -8.68 24.61
C GLY A 372 8.76 -9.74 24.22
N ALA A 373 7.55 -9.69 24.80
CA ALA A 373 6.46 -10.59 24.45
C ALA A 373 5.98 -10.42 22.99
N VAL A 374 5.85 -9.18 22.53
CA VAL A 374 5.48 -8.88 21.12
C VAL A 374 6.54 -9.39 20.15
N ALA A 375 7.82 -9.16 20.45
CA ALA A 375 8.93 -9.63 19.63
C ALA A 375 8.99 -11.17 19.56
N PHE A 376 8.76 -11.86 20.67
CA PHE A 376 8.64 -13.31 20.69
C PHE A 376 7.52 -13.81 19.76
N LEU A 377 6.31 -13.24 19.87
CA LEU A 377 5.18 -13.60 19.01
C LEU A 377 5.38 -13.22 17.54
N ALA A 378 6.19 -12.20 17.25
CA ALA A 378 6.58 -11.82 15.90
C ALA A 378 7.65 -12.75 15.29
N SER A 379 8.32 -13.57 16.11
CA SER A 379 9.44 -14.42 15.69
C SER A 379 8.99 -15.76 15.07
N GLU A 380 9.95 -16.52 14.53
CA GLU A 380 9.72 -17.88 14.05
C GLU A 380 9.47 -18.89 15.19
N GLN A 381 9.86 -18.54 16.42
CA GLN A 381 9.70 -19.41 17.59
C GLN A 381 8.23 -19.53 18.04
N ALA A 382 7.38 -18.60 17.60
CA ALA A 382 5.95 -18.57 17.94
C ALA A 382 5.03 -19.01 16.78
N THR A 383 5.57 -19.70 15.76
CA THR A 383 4.84 -20.16 14.57
C THR A 383 3.60 -21.00 14.87
N TYR A 384 3.56 -21.70 16.00
CA TYR A 384 2.45 -22.56 16.42
C TYR A 384 1.56 -21.94 17.52
N ILE A 385 1.74 -20.66 17.83
CA ILE A 385 0.95 -19.94 18.83
C ILE A 385 -0.04 -19.04 18.10
N THR A 386 -1.34 -19.34 18.20
CA THR A 386 -2.41 -18.50 17.64
C THR A 386 -3.65 -18.54 18.52
N GLY A 387 -4.44 -17.47 18.51
CA GLY A 387 -5.64 -17.31 19.33
C GLY A 387 -5.39 -17.13 20.83
N GLN A 388 -4.14 -16.90 21.23
CA GLN A 388 -3.74 -16.82 22.64
C GLN A 388 -3.73 -15.38 23.16
N ASN A 389 -3.91 -15.24 24.48
CA ASN A 389 -3.65 -14.01 25.21
C ASN A 389 -2.43 -14.19 26.12
N LEU A 390 -1.31 -13.57 25.76
CA LEU A 390 -0.12 -13.54 26.59
C LEU A 390 -0.22 -12.38 27.60
N ARG A 391 -0.46 -12.73 28.87
CA ARG A 391 -0.57 -11.75 29.95
C ARG A 391 0.82 -11.33 30.43
N VAL A 392 1.14 -10.05 30.30
CA VAL A 392 2.41 -9.43 30.73
C VAL A 392 2.11 -8.47 31.88
N ASN A 393 1.62 -9.01 32.98
CA ASN A 393 1.00 -8.24 34.07
C ASN A 393 1.61 -8.52 35.45
N GLY A 394 2.78 -9.16 35.50
CA GLY A 394 3.48 -9.50 36.74
C GLY A 394 2.69 -10.39 37.70
N GLY A 395 1.70 -11.14 37.19
CA GLY A 395 0.78 -11.98 37.96
C GLY A 395 -0.45 -11.25 38.50
N GLY A 396 -0.72 -10.02 38.08
CA GLY A 396 -1.87 -9.23 38.55
C GLY A 396 -3.24 -9.77 38.10
N SER A 397 -3.28 -10.53 37.01
CA SER A 397 -4.42 -11.35 36.62
C SER A 397 -3.91 -12.69 36.10
N MET A 398 -4.49 -13.78 36.58
CA MET A 398 -4.16 -15.15 36.24
C MET A 398 -5.45 -15.86 35.80
N ALA A 399 -5.47 -16.37 34.58
CA ALA A 399 -6.49 -17.29 34.12
C ALA A 399 -5.76 -18.47 33.47
N TRP A 400 -6.01 -19.66 34.00
CA TRP A 400 -5.41 -20.92 33.58
C TRP A 400 -6.34 -21.63 32.61
#